data_AF-A0A2A5MAZ1-F1
#
_entry.id   AF-A0A2A5MAZ1-F1
#
_cell.length_a   1.000
_cell.length_b   1.000
_cell.length_c   1.000
_cell.angle_alpha   90.00
_cell.angle_beta   90.00
_cell.angle_gamma   90.00
#
_symmetry.space_group_name_H-M   'P 1'
#
loop_
_entity.id
_entity.type
_entity.pdbx_description
1 polymer ?
#
loop_
_entity_poly.entity_id
_entity_poly.type
_entity_poly.pdbx_seq_one_letter_code
_entity_poly.pdbx_strand_id
1 'polypeptide(L)'
;MPEMKFRKFAVGGQVSSEIATRQGGFVNLLTLQGNTIPASGPVNVTAQKYRPITVNSAGAGQTNLKGTLFGVHGTLNATYDSSGNMLTNTFTRTTPGDAVYVDPESAFILDSNDSEYDIQILCYGRNDVYATDFRERVLSALSASIAHMKYLNKRFIVISIPNRTGSSEIKGTTAYNNIIAINKEIQGLYPESYLDIRAQMVRAYDPAIPQDVIDFGNDCPPSSLMFDETHPNANGYAVWARALKKFIED
;
A
#
# COMPACT_ATOMS: atom_id res chain seq x y z
N MET A 1 13.53 -13.59 22.53
CA MET A 1 13.30 -12.31 21.83
C MET A 1 12.17 -11.61 22.56
N PRO A 2 12.25 -10.30 22.87
CA PRO A 2 11.07 -9.57 23.33
C PRO A 2 9.92 -9.77 22.33
N GLU A 3 8.70 -9.86 22.83
CA GLU A 3 7.51 -10.11 22.03
C GLU A 3 7.33 -9.00 20.97
N MET A 4 7.57 -9.33 19.70
CA MET A 4 7.32 -8.39 18.60
C MET A 4 5.82 -8.15 18.49
N LYS A 5 5.41 -6.88 18.54
CA LYS A 5 4.00 -6.48 18.37
C LYS A 5 3.75 -6.14 16.90
N PHE A 6 2.65 -6.62 16.34
CA PHE A 6 2.24 -6.32 14.98
C PHE A 6 1.19 -5.20 14.95
N ARG A 7 1.36 -4.26 14.02
CA ARG A 7 0.41 -3.18 13.74
C ARG A 7 -0.07 -3.33 12.30
N LYS A 8 -1.39 -3.35 12.08
CA LYS A 8 -1.98 -3.50 10.74
C LYS A 8 -2.21 -2.12 10.11
N PHE A 9 -1.47 -1.83 9.04
CA PHE A 9 -1.62 -0.61 8.22
C PHE A 9 -2.12 -0.88 6.80
N ALA A 10 -2.24 -2.15 6.40
CA ALA A 10 -2.68 -2.53 5.07
C ALA A 10 -4.19 -2.26 4.90
N VAL A 11 -4.53 -1.60 3.79
CA VAL A 11 -5.91 -1.35 3.34
C VAL A 11 -6.08 -1.98 1.97
N GLY A 12 -7.09 -2.83 1.82
CA GLY A 12 -7.37 -3.52 0.57
C GLY A 12 -7.77 -2.56 -0.55
N GLY A 13 -7.37 -2.89 -1.79
CA GLY A 13 -7.73 -2.13 -2.98
C GLY A 13 -6.84 -0.92 -3.29
N GLN A 14 -5.92 -0.54 -2.41
CA GLN A 14 -5.07 0.61 -2.67
C GLN A 14 -3.94 0.35 -3.66
N VAL A 15 -3.66 1.34 -4.50
CA VAL A 15 -2.49 1.37 -5.38
C VAL A 15 -1.24 1.84 -4.62
N SER A 16 -0.07 1.60 -5.21
CA SER A 16 1.23 1.91 -4.59
C SER A 16 1.36 3.36 -4.11
N SER A 17 0.85 4.32 -4.89
CA SER A 17 0.91 5.73 -4.53
C SER A 17 0.05 6.06 -3.30
N GLU A 18 -1.14 5.49 -3.17
CA GLU A 18 -2.03 5.71 -2.03
C GLU A 18 -1.45 5.13 -0.73
N ILE A 19 -0.82 3.95 -0.82
CA ILE A 19 -0.12 3.32 0.31
C ILE A 19 1.05 4.21 0.74
N ALA A 20 1.91 4.65 -0.19
CA ALA A 20 3.04 5.53 0.12
C ALA A 20 2.60 6.88 0.68
N THR A 21 1.49 7.45 0.19
CA THR A 21 0.96 8.69 0.76
C THR A 21 0.46 8.47 2.19
N ARG A 22 -0.28 7.39 2.49
CA ARG A 22 -0.72 7.11 3.87
C ARG A 22 0.47 6.83 4.81
N GLN A 23 1.50 6.16 4.31
CA GLN A 23 2.70 5.86 5.09
C GLN A 23 3.55 7.12 5.37
N GLY A 24 3.40 8.18 4.58
CA GLY A 24 4.15 9.44 4.68
C GLY A 24 5.27 9.60 3.65
N GLY A 25 5.58 8.55 2.88
CA GLY A 25 6.54 8.58 1.78
C GLY A 25 6.21 9.63 0.71
N PHE A 26 4.95 9.69 0.29
CA PHE A 26 4.48 10.75 -0.60
C PHE A 26 3.72 11.83 0.16
N VAL A 27 4.00 13.08 -0.17
CA VAL A 27 3.23 14.23 0.31
C VAL A 27 1.96 14.36 -0.53
N ASN A 28 0.79 14.39 0.12
CA ASN A 28 -0.44 14.72 -0.57
C ASN A 28 -0.53 16.24 -0.76
N LEU A 29 -0.79 16.68 -1.99
CA LEU A 29 -0.99 18.10 -2.30
C LEU A 29 -2.48 18.36 -2.38
N LEU A 30 -2.97 19.34 -1.63
CA LEU A 30 -4.39 19.66 -1.51
C LEU A 30 -4.69 21.04 -2.09
N THR A 31 -5.82 21.16 -2.77
CA THR A 31 -6.43 22.44 -3.14
C THR A 31 -7.77 22.57 -2.42
N LEU A 32 -7.97 23.68 -1.72
CA LEU A 32 -9.18 23.94 -0.95
C LEU A 32 -10.18 24.77 -1.74
N GLN A 33 -11.47 24.60 -1.45
CA GLN A 33 -12.50 25.49 -1.94
C GLN A 33 -12.22 26.92 -1.47
N GLY A 34 -12.09 27.85 -2.42
CA GLY A 34 -11.78 29.25 -2.12
C GLY A 34 -10.38 29.47 -1.55
N ASN A 35 -9.47 28.48 -1.64
CA ASN A 35 -8.07 28.59 -1.18
C ASN A 35 -7.93 29.12 0.25
N THR A 36 -8.88 28.77 1.12
CA THR A 36 -8.94 29.32 2.49
C THR A 36 -9.33 28.25 3.48
N ILE A 37 -8.55 28.11 4.56
CA ILE A 37 -8.99 27.40 5.76
C ILE A 37 -9.83 28.38 6.59
N PRO A 38 -11.12 28.07 6.86
CA PRO A 38 -11.99 28.97 7.60
C PRO A 38 -11.57 29.09 9.07
N ALA A 39 -12.09 30.11 9.76
CA ALA A 39 -11.80 30.34 11.18
C ALA A 39 -12.10 29.11 12.07
N SER A 40 -13.14 28.36 11.71
CA SER A 40 -13.52 27.06 12.31
C SER A 40 -14.32 26.23 11.30
N GLY A 41 -14.46 24.93 11.56
CA GLY A 41 -15.29 24.03 10.75
C GLY A 41 -14.58 23.49 9.50
N PRO A 42 -15.29 22.66 8.71
CA PRO A 42 -14.73 22.01 7.54
C PRO A 42 -14.66 22.94 6.32
N VAL A 43 -13.70 22.69 5.44
CA VAL A 43 -13.63 23.22 4.08
C VAL A 43 -13.43 22.08 3.10
N ASN A 44 -14.09 22.16 1.95
CA ASN A 44 -13.98 21.16 0.90
C ASN A 44 -12.58 21.18 0.26
N VAL A 45 -12.06 19.99 -0.01
CA VAL A 45 -10.86 19.77 -0.83
C VAL A 45 -11.33 19.52 -2.25
N THR A 46 -11.09 20.47 -3.15
CA THR A 46 -11.57 20.44 -4.54
C THR A 46 -10.66 19.66 -5.48
N ALA A 47 -9.37 19.54 -5.13
CA ALA A 47 -8.42 18.68 -5.82
C ALA A 47 -7.39 18.12 -4.83
N GLN A 48 -6.88 16.92 -5.13
CA GLN A 48 -5.77 16.32 -4.40
C GLN A 48 -4.91 15.48 -5.34
N LYS A 49 -3.60 15.44 -5.10
CA LYS A 49 -2.66 14.68 -5.92
C LYS A 49 -2.80 13.17 -5.74
N TYR A 50 -2.95 12.72 -4.49
CA TYR A 50 -3.11 11.31 -4.14
C TYR A 50 -4.35 11.10 -3.28
N ARG A 51 -4.84 9.86 -3.21
CA ARG A 51 -6.06 9.48 -2.47
C ARG A 51 -5.73 8.52 -1.31
N PRO A 52 -5.05 9.00 -0.25
CA PRO A 52 -4.56 8.11 0.82
C PRO A 52 -5.67 7.51 1.70
N ILE A 53 -6.84 8.16 1.72
CA ILE A 53 -8.05 7.70 2.42
C ILE A 53 -8.87 6.89 1.42
N THR A 54 -9.03 5.59 1.62
CA THR A 54 -9.93 4.74 0.83
C THR A 54 -10.76 3.88 1.76
N VAL A 55 -11.98 3.54 1.34
CA VAL A 55 -12.73 2.41 1.92
C VAL A 55 -12.74 1.29 0.90
N ASN A 56 -12.52 0.06 1.34
CA ASN A 56 -12.82 -1.08 0.50
C ASN A 56 -14.32 -1.39 0.54
N SER A 57 -14.78 -2.27 -0.36
CA SER A 57 -16.17 -2.73 -0.45
C SER A 57 -16.69 -3.43 0.82
N ALA A 58 -15.81 -3.81 1.76
CA ALA A 58 -16.16 -4.37 3.07
C ALA A 58 -16.24 -3.30 4.18
N GLY A 59 -16.17 -2.01 3.84
CA GLY A 59 -16.18 -0.91 4.80
C GLY A 59 -14.89 -0.77 5.63
N ALA A 60 -13.86 -1.55 5.33
CA ALA A 60 -12.56 -1.44 5.96
C ALA A 60 -11.72 -0.39 5.24
N GLY A 61 -11.25 0.60 5.98
CA GLY A 61 -10.53 1.73 5.43
C GLY A 61 -10.18 2.72 6.53
N GLN A 62 -9.24 3.61 6.23
CA GLN A 62 -9.05 4.77 7.07
C GLN A 62 -10.03 5.83 6.59
N THR A 63 -10.81 6.45 7.49
CA THR A 63 -11.79 7.49 7.13
C THR A 63 -11.24 8.90 7.32
N ASN A 64 -10.11 9.02 8.02
CA ASN A 64 -9.49 10.28 8.35
C ASN A 64 -7.97 10.17 8.51
N LEU A 65 -7.28 11.27 8.20
CA LEU A 65 -5.85 11.44 8.40
C LEU A 65 -5.62 12.76 9.12
N LYS A 66 -4.83 12.72 10.20
CA LYS A 66 -4.40 13.93 10.90
C LYS A 66 -3.09 14.43 10.32
N GLY A 67 -2.91 15.74 10.34
CA GLY A 67 -1.74 16.38 9.77
C GLY A 67 -1.84 17.89 9.75
N THR A 68 -0.87 18.50 9.11
CA THR A 68 -0.72 19.95 9.00
C THR A 68 -0.81 20.39 7.55
N LEU A 69 -1.68 21.37 7.27
CA LEU A 69 -1.80 22.05 5.99
C LEU A 69 -1.44 23.52 6.18
N PHE A 70 -0.38 24.00 5.53
CA PHE A 70 0.06 25.40 5.59
C PHE A 70 0.20 25.93 7.04
N GLY A 71 0.83 25.13 7.91
CA GLY A 71 1.02 25.46 9.33
C GLY A 71 -0.23 25.29 10.22
N VAL A 72 -1.39 24.98 9.65
CA VAL A 72 -2.63 24.72 10.40
C VAL A 72 -2.81 23.22 10.59
N HIS A 73 -2.76 22.77 11.84
CA HIS A 73 -3.06 21.38 12.19
C HIS A 73 -4.56 21.07 12.07
N GLY A 74 -4.89 19.91 11.52
CA GLY A 74 -6.26 19.51 11.27
C GLY A 74 -6.41 18.05 10.89
N THR A 75 -7.57 17.73 10.32
CA THR A 75 -7.94 16.39 9.89
C THR A 75 -8.51 16.45 8.48
N LEU A 76 -7.89 15.69 7.57
CA LEU A 76 -8.43 15.35 6.27
C LEU A 76 -9.42 14.20 6.45
N ASN A 77 -10.65 14.38 6.01
CA ASN A 77 -11.73 13.39 6.07
C ASN A 77 -12.26 13.14 4.68
N ALA A 78 -12.56 11.90 4.35
CA ALA A 78 -13.33 11.57 3.15
C ALA A 78 -14.39 10.51 3.44
N THR A 79 -15.52 10.63 2.77
CA THR A 79 -16.58 9.62 2.77
C THR A 79 -16.77 9.06 1.37
N TYR A 80 -17.35 7.86 1.31
CA TYR A 80 -17.48 7.08 0.09
C TYR A 80 -18.85 6.42 0.02
N ASP A 81 -19.35 6.19 -1.19
CA ASP A 81 -20.51 5.32 -1.41
C ASP A 81 -20.12 3.84 -1.34
N SER A 82 -21.12 2.95 -1.43
CA SER A 82 -20.92 1.49 -1.44
C SER A 82 -20.12 0.98 -2.64
N SER A 83 -19.97 1.80 -3.69
CA SER A 83 -19.21 1.50 -4.90
C SER A 83 -17.77 2.02 -4.82
N GLY A 84 -17.38 2.68 -3.71
CA GLY A 84 -16.06 3.26 -3.52
C GLY A 84 -15.86 4.62 -4.18
N ASN A 85 -16.92 5.29 -4.65
CA ASN A 85 -16.83 6.65 -5.16
C ASN A 85 -16.78 7.64 -3.99
N MET A 86 -15.89 8.62 -4.07
CA MET A 86 -15.73 9.63 -3.03
C MET A 86 -16.94 10.57 -3.04
N LEU A 87 -17.64 10.68 -1.92
CA LEU A 87 -18.81 11.54 -1.72
C LEU A 87 -18.40 12.89 -1.12
N THR A 88 -17.49 12.87 -0.15
CA THR A 88 -16.96 14.10 0.47
C THR A 88 -15.46 13.99 0.63
N ASN A 89 -14.79 15.15 0.60
CA ASN A 89 -13.38 15.30 0.93
C ASN A 89 -13.18 16.66 1.59
N THR A 90 -12.83 16.70 2.86
CA THR A 90 -12.78 17.94 3.64
C THR A 90 -11.55 18.00 4.53
N PHE A 91 -11.00 19.20 4.69
CA PHE A 91 -10.04 19.50 5.72
C PHE A 91 -10.74 20.28 6.84
N THR A 92 -10.55 19.87 8.08
CA THR A 92 -11.08 20.57 9.26
C THR A 92 -9.93 20.87 10.21
N ARG A 93 -9.69 22.15 10.50
CA ARG A 93 -8.69 22.54 11.51
C ARG A 93 -9.09 22.04 12.90
N THR A 94 -8.10 21.66 13.71
CA THR A 94 -8.33 21.15 15.07
C THR A 94 -8.71 22.25 16.05
N THR A 95 -8.05 23.42 15.95
CA THR A 95 -8.24 24.54 16.87
C THR A 95 -8.79 25.74 16.09
N PRO A 96 -9.89 26.38 16.53
CA PRO A 96 -10.36 27.63 15.93
C PRO A 96 -9.30 28.74 15.96
N GLY A 97 -9.36 29.64 15.00
CA GLY A 97 -8.43 30.77 14.87
C GLY A 97 -8.79 31.65 13.69
N ASP A 98 -7.88 32.49 13.22
CA ASP A 98 -8.13 33.33 12.04
C ASP A 98 -8.20 32.50 10.76
N ALA A 99 -8.97 32.98 9.77
CA ALA A 99 -8.98 32.37 8.45
C ALA A 99 -7.58 32.46 7.81
N VAL A 100 -7.15 31.39 7.16
CA VAL A 100 -5.81 31.29 6.57
C VAL A 100 -5.93 31.03 5.08
N TYR A 101 -5.35 31.91 4.26
CA TYR A 101 -5.20 31.66 2.83
C TYR A 101 -4.15 30.56 2.59
N VAL A 102 -4.44 29.66 1.66
CA VAL A 102 -3.62 28.49 1.33
C VAL A 102 -3.53 28.37 -0.19
N ASP A 103 -2.32 28.40 -0.72
CA ASP A 103 -2.12 28.23 -2.17
C ASP A 103 -2.62 26.86 -2.65
N PRO A 104 -3.12 26.76 -3.90
CA PRO A 104 -3.43 25.48 -4.52
C PRO A 104 -2.24 24.51 -4.47
N GLU A 105 -2.54 23.21 -4.40
CA GLU A 105 -1.52 22.15 -4.30
C GLU A 105 -0.58 22.28 -3.08
N SER A 106 -1.07 22.88 -2.00
CA SER A 106 -0.31 22.97 -0.75
C SER A 106 -0.12 21.60 -0.10
N ALA A 107 1.08 21.39 0.45
CA ALA A 107 1.45 20.14 1.11
C ALA A 107 0.61 19.90 2.39
N PHE A 108 -0.05 18.75 2.43
CA PHE A 108 -0.60 18.18 3.66
C PHE A 108 0.39 17.18 4.24
N ILE A 109 1.01 17.57 5.36
CA ILE A 109 2.02 16.78 6.05
C ILE A 109 1.32 15.92 7.10
N LEU A 110 1.37 14.60 6.94
CA LEU A 110 0.78 13.68 7.89
C LEU A 110 1.49 13.75 9.24
N ASP A 111 0.69 13.59 10.30
CA ASP A 111 1.24 13.34 11.62
C ASP A 111 1.97 12.00 11.64
N SER A 112 3.05 11.95 12.42
CA SER A 112 3.68 10.70 12.80
C SER A 112 2.70 9.81 13.58
N ASN A 113 2.80 8.50 13.36
CA ASN A 113 2.14 7.47 14.17
C ASN A 113 3.16 6.47 14.74
N ASP A 114 4.41 6.92 14.82
CA ASP A 114 5.63 6.18 15.15
C ASP A 114 5.96 4.98 14.23
N SER A 115 5.18 4.72 13.17
CA SER A 115 5.48 3.61 12.23
C SER A 115 6.79 3.78 11.48
N GLU A 116 7.24 5.01 11.32
CA GLU A 116 8.50 5.34 10.68
C GLU A 116 9.73 4.91 11.49
N TYR A 117 9.50 4.40 12.71
CA TYR A 117 10.48 3.76 13.59
C TYR A 117 10.35 2.22 13.62
N ASP A 118 9.26 1.64 13.09
CA ASP A 118 9.04 0.19 13.10
C ASP A 118 9.88 -0.54 12.01
N ILE A 119 9.96 -1.87 12.12
CA ILE A 119 10.29 -2.72 10.96
C ILE A 119 9.09 -2.70 10.02
N GLN A 120 9.25 -2.12 8.82
CA GLN A 120 8.14 -2.02 7.88
C GLN A 120 8.12 -3.19 6.89
N ILE A 121 6.96 -3.84 6.77
CA ILE A 121 6.71 -4.86 5.75
C ILE A 121 5.95 -4.20 4.60
N LEU A 122 6.62 -4.05 3.46
CA LEU A 122 6.16 -3.29 2.30
C LEU A 122 5.71 -4.25 1.19
N CYS A 123 4.40 -4.34 0.96
CA CYS A 123 3.80 -5.14 -0.10
C CYS A 123 3.05 -4.21 -1.09
N TYR A 124 3.73 -3.82 -2.17
CA TYR A 124 3.26 -2.83 -3.15
C TYR A 124 2.90 -3.52 -4.47
N GLY A 125 2.24 -2.78 -5.38
CA GLY A 125 2.14 -3.14 -6.80
C GLY A 125 0.98 -4.03 -7.24
N ARG A 126 0.33 -4.78 -6.36
CA ARG A 126 -0.74 -5.71 -6.79
C ARG A 126 -1.88 -5.01 -7.55
N ASN A 127 -2.31 -3.84 -7.07
CA ASN A 127 -3.37 -3.06 -7.73
C ASN A 127 -2.85 -2.17 -8.87
N ASP A 128 -1.53 -2.19 -9.13
CA ASP A 128 -0.90 -1.39 -10.18
C ASP A 128 -0.57 -2.21 -11.44
N VAL A 129 -0.66 -3.55 -11.41
CA VAL A 129 -0.14 -4.44 -12.47
C VAL A 129 -0.61 -4.10 -13.89
N TYR A 130 -1.85 -3.63 -14.04
CA TYR A 130 -2.42 -3.30 -15.34
C TYR A 130 -2.33 -1.80 -15.69
N ALA A 131 -1.67 -1.00 -14.86
CA ALA A 131 -1.39 0.40 -15.15
C ALA A 131 -0.25 0.52 -16.18
N THR A 132 -0.34 1.50 -17.07
CA THR A 132 0.71 1.76 -18.08
C THR A 132 2.04 2.20 -17.45
N ASP A 133 1.98 2.79 -16.27
CA ASP A 133 3.08 3.30 -15.44
C ASP A 133 3.38 2.37 -14.23
N PHE A 134 2.96 1.09 -14.29
CA PHE A 134 3.09 0.10 -13.20
C PHE A 134 4.47 0.13 -12.51
N ARG A 135 5.55 0.03 -13.30
CA ARG A 135 6.92 0.04 -12.78
C ARG A 135 7.23 1.32 -12.00
N GLU A 136 6.92 2.48 -12.57
CA GLU A 136 7.23 3.77 -11.96
C GLU A 136 6.46 3.96 -10.65
N ARG A 137 5.17 3.61 -10.63
CA ARG A 137 4.34 3.68 -9.42
C ARG A 137 4.90 2.87 -8.27
N VAL A 138 5.32 1.62 -8.54
CA VAL A 138 5.85 0.74 -7.50
C VAL A 138 7.19 1.24 -6.98
N LEU A 139 8.15 1.50 -7.88
CA LEU A 139 9.51 1.82 -7.47
C LEU A 139 9.61 3.18 -6.78
N SER A 140 8.87 4.19 -7.28
CA SER A 140 8.83 5.51 -6.65
C SER A 140 8.16 5.47 -5.27
N ALA A 141 7.07 4.72 -5.14
CA ALA A 141 6.35 4.57 -3.87
C ALA A 141 7.20 3.83 -2.82
N LEU A 142 7.89 2.75 -3.20
CA LEU A 142 8.81 2.04 -2.32
C LEU A 142 9.96 2.93 -1.88
N SER A 143 10.64 3.57 -2.83
CA SER A 143 11.77 4.47 -2.55
C SER A 143 11.35 5.60 -1.60
N ALA A 144 10.21 6.24 -1.85
CA ALA A 144 9.70 7.31 -1.00
C ALA A 144 9.31 6.81 0.41
N SER A 145 8.68 5.64 0.51
CA SER A 145 8.28 5.07 1.80
C SER A 145 9.50 4.71 2.65
N ILE A 146 10.53 4.11 2.04
CA ILE A 146 11.81 3.82 2.69
C ILE A 146 12.54 5.12 3.05
N ALA A 147 12.53 6.12 2.17
CA ALA A 147 13.14 7.43 2.43
C ALA A 147 12.52 8.11 3.66
N HIS A 148 11.21 7.97 3.86
CA HIS A 148 10.46 8.56 4.98
C HIS A 148 10.79 7.96 6.35
N MET A 149 11.24 6.71 6.41
CA MET A 149 11.65 6.06 7.66
C MET A 149 12.73 6.87 8.39
N LYS A 150 12.64 6.97 9.72
CA LYS A 150 13.46 7.92 10.52
C LYS A 150 14.70 7.30 11.14
N TYR A 151 14.70 5.99 11.41
CA TYR A 151 15.90 5.34 11.92
C TYR A 151 17.03 5.38 10.89
N LEU A 152 18.24 5.73 11.36
CA LEU A 152 19.44 5.71 10.52
C LEU A 152 19.71 4.31 9.95
N ASN A 153 19.53 3.28 10.77
CA ASN A 153 19.53 1.90 10.32
C ASN A 153 18.09 1.47 10.00
N LYS A 154 17.63 1.81 8.80
CA LYS A 154 16.28 1.50 8.31
C LYS A 154 16.11 -0.01 8.22
N ARG A 155 15.07 -0.53 8.87
CA ARG A 155 14.73 -1.96 8.83
C ARG A 155 13.41 -2.14 8.10
N PHE A 156 13.45 -2.78 6.95
CA PHE A 156 12.25 -3.03 6.18
C PHE A 156 12.37 -4.37 5.45
N ILE A 157 11.22 -4.88 5.01
CA ILE A 157 11.12 -6.05 4.15
C ILE A 157 10.25 -5.63 2.98
N VAL A 158 10.79 -5.69 1.77
CA VAL A 158 10.00 -5.58 0.55
C VAL A 158 9.58 -6.98 0.14
N ILE A 159 8.27 -7.20 0.13
CA ILE A 159 7.68 -8.46 -0.33
C ILE A 159 7.46 -8.37 -1.84
N SER A 160 7.85 -9.42 -2.57
CA SER A 160 7.59 -9.53 -4.01
C SER A 160 6.11 -9.35 -4.34
N ILE A 161 5.83 -8.76 -5.49
CA ILE A 161 4.49 -8.66 -6.07
C ILE A 161 4.05 -10.08 -6.48
N PRO A 162 2.98 -10.63 -5.88
CA PRO A 162 2.47 -11.95 -6.29
C PRO A 162 1.74 -11.82 -7.63
N ASN A 163 1.84 -12.83 -8.50
CA ASN A 163 0.95 -12.97 -9.64
C ASN A 163 -0.34 -13.72 -9.25
N ARG A 164 -1.40 -13.56 -10.05
CA ARG A 164 -2.69 -14.23 -9.84
C ARG A 164 -2.64 -15.72 -10.17
N THR A 165 -3.52 -16.48 -9.53
CA THR A 165 -3.94 -17.82 -9.98
C THR A 165 -4.86 -17.70 -11.19
N GLY A 166 -4.94 -18.74 -12.01
CA GLY A 166 -5.73 -18.74 -13.25
C GLY A 166 -4.95 -18.26 -14.45
N SER A 167 -5.63 -17.92 -15.56
CA SER A 167 -5.00 -17.74 -16.88
C SER A 167 -4.44 -16.34 -17.16
N SER A 168 -4.85 -15.32 -16.40
CA SER A 168 -4.58 -13.91 -16.74
C SER A 168 -3.13 -13.47 -16.50
N GLU A 169 -2.42 -14.14 -15.59
CA GLU A 169 -1.04 -13.81 -15.20
C GLU A 169 -0.14 -15.05 -15.11
N ILE A 170 -0.41 -16.05 -15.96
CA ILE A 170 0.47 -17.20 -16.12
C ILE A 170 1.78 -16.79 -16.78
N LYS A 171 2.80 -17.62 -16.58
CA LYS A 171 4.11 -17.49 -17.20
C LYS A 171 4.02 -17.21 -18.71
N GLY A 172 4.72 -16.17 -19.14
CA GLY A 172 4.81 -15.75 -20.55
C GLY A 172 3.82 -14.66 -20.95
N THR A 173 2.77 -14.39 -20.15
CA THR A 173 1.89 -13.24 -20.37
C THR A 173 2.62 -11.91 -20.13
N THR A 174 2.13 -10.82 -20.74
CA THR A 174 2.70 -9.47 -20.53
C THR A 174 2.66 -9.06 -19.05
N ALA A 175 1.53 -9.29 -18.37
CA ALA A 175 1.37 -8.96 -16.97
C ALA A 175 2.37 -9.73 -16.09
N TYR A 176 2.49 -11.04 -16.30
CA TYR A 176 3.49 -11.87 -15.62
C TYR A 176 4.92 -11.35 -15.84
N ASN A 177 5.30 -11.09 -17.10
CA ASN A 177 6.65 -10.64 -17.44
C ASN A 177 6.98 -9.31 -16.76
N ASN A 178 6.03 -8.38 -16.69
CA ASN A 178 6.18 -7.11 -15.97
C ASN A 178 6.35 -7.32 -14.46
N ILE A 179 5.53 -8.18 -13.84
CA ILE A 179 5.64 -8.53 -12.41
C ILE A 179 7.03 -9.09 -12.12
N ILE A 180 7.51 -10.05 -12.90
CA ILE A 180 8.83 -10.67 -12.71
C ILE A 180 9.96 -9.65 -12.90
N ALA A 181 9.86 -8.78 -13.93
CA ALA A 181 10.87 -7.75 -14.18
C ALA A 181 10.99 -6.78 -13.00
N ILE A 182 9.86 -6.28 -12.49
CA ILE A 182 9.84 -5.35 -11.35
C ILE A 182 10.31 -6.06 -10.08
N ASN A 183 9.89 -7.30 -9.84
CA ASN A 183 10.37 -8.08 -8.70
C ASN A 183 11.89 -8.26 -8.70
N LYS A 184 12.48 -8.58 -9.86
CA LYS A 184 13.94 -8.66 -10.01
C LYS A 184 14.63 -7.32 -9.78
N GLU A 185 14.03 -6.23 -10.24
CA GLU A 185 14.58 -4.89 -10.01
C GLU A 185 14.56 -4.52 -8.53
N ILE A 186 13.44 -4.77 -7.84
CA ILE A 186 13.34 -4.57 -6.39
C ILE A 186 14.36 -5.42 -5.65
N GLN A 187 14.52 -6.69 -6.02
CA GLN A 187 15.55 -7.57 -5.45
C GLN A 187 16.96 -7.01 -5.64
N GLY A 188 17.26 -6.45 -6.82
CA GLY A 188 18.55 -5.83 -7.10
C GLY A 188 18.80 -4.55 -6.29
N LEU A 189 17.74 -3.77 -6.03
CA LEU A 189 17.81 -2.54 -5.22
C LEU A 189 17.92 -2.81 -3.72
N TYR A 190 17.27 -3.87 -3.23
CA TYR A 190 17.14 -4.18 -1.80
C TYR A 190 17.45 -5.65 -1.49
N PRO A 191 18.62 -6.18 -1.86
CA PRO A 191 18.90 -7.63 -1.84
C PRO A 191 18.80 -8.25 -0.45
N GLU A 192 19.21 -7.53 0.60
CA GLU A 192 19.16 -7.99 1.99
C GLU A 192 17.77 -7.80 2.64
N SER A 193 16.89 -7.04 2.00
CA SER A 193 15.55 -6.71 2.50
C SER A 193 14.44 -7.23 1.61
N TYR A 194 14.74 -8.10 0.65
CA TYR A 194 13.77 -8.61 -0.31
C TYR A 194 13.35 -10.05 0.01
N LEU A 195 12.03 -10.26 0.14
CA LEU A 195 11.43 -11.57 0.29
C LEU A 195 10.59 -11.94 -0.93
N ASP A 196 11.02 -12.95 -1.68
CA ASP A 196 10.29 -13.51 -2.82
C ASP A 196 9.13 -14.41 -2.37
N ILE A 197 8.07 -13.81 -1.81
CA ILE A 197 6.89 -14.58 -1.39
C ILE A 197 6.16 -15.22 -2.57
N ARG A 198 6.27 -14.64 -3.77
CA ARG A 198 5.66 -15.17 -4.99
C ARG A 198 6.21 -16.57 -5.26
N ALA A 199 7.54 -16.72 -5.30
CA ALA A 199 8.15 -18.02 -5.49
C ALA A 199 7.87 -18.99 -4.33
N GLN A 200 7.79 -18.50 -3.09
CA GLN A 200 7.42 -19.34 -1.94
C GLN A 200 6.00 -19.91 -2.09
N MET A 201 5.05 -19.09 -2.54
CA MET A 201 3.67 -19.53 -2.80
C MET A 201 3.61 -20.58 -3.91
N VAL A 202 4.25 -20.32 -5.05
CA VAL A 202 4.29 -21.27 -6.18
C VAL A 202 4.86 -22.62 -5.75
N ARG A 203 5.97 -22.61 -4.99
CA ARG A 203 6.63 -23.84 -4.52
C ARG A 203 5.85 -24.60 -3.43
N ALA A 204 4.81 -24.00 -2.86
CA ALA A 204 3.96 -24.63 -1.86
C ALA A 204 2.82 -25.48 -2.47
N TYR A 205 2.88 -25.79 -3.77
CA TYR A 205 1.90 -26.63 -4.46
C TYR A 205 1.82 -28.04 -3.86
N ASP A 206 0.62 -28.63 -3.84
CA ASP A 206 0.43 -30.02 -3.44
C ASP A 206 0.48 -30.94 -4.68
N PRO A 207 1.49 -31.83 -4.82
CA PRO A 207 1.58 -32.75 -5.97
C PRO A 207 0.45 -33.78 -6.02
N ALA A 208 -0.30 -33.98 -4.92
CA ALA A 208 -1.47 -34.84 -4.89
C ALA A 208 -2.73 -34.16 -5.46
N ILE A 209 -2.71 -32.83 -5.65
CA ILE A 209 -3.81 -32.05 -6.23
C ILE A 209 -3.44 -31.72 -7.69
N PRO A 210 -4.10 -32.33 -8.70
CA PRO A 210 -3.75 -32.11 -10.11
C PRO A 210 -3.77 -30.64 -10.55
N GLN A 211 -4.68 -29.83 -10.01
CA GLN A 211 -4.75 -28.40 -10.33
C GLN A 211 -3.53 -27.63 -9.81
N ASP A 212 -3.04 -27.95 -8.63
CA ASP A 212 -1.85 -27.30 -8.06
C ASP A 212 -0.59 -27.61 -8.89
N VAL A 213 -0.49 -28.82 -9.47
CA VAL A 213 0.59 -29.19 -10.39
C VAL A 213 0.52 -28.36 -11.69
N ILE A 214 -0.69 -28.12 -12.21
CA ILE A 214 -0.90 -27.24 -13.37
C ILE A 214 -0.50 -25.81 -13.04
N ASP A 215 -0.93 -25.28 -11.89
CA ASP A 215 -0.62 -23.93 -11.44
C ASP A 215 0.89 -23.74 -11.23
N PHE A 216 1.56 -24.73 -10.65
CA PHE A 216 3.02 -24.76 -10.52
C PHE A 216 3.71 -24.71 -11.90
N GLY A 217 3.25 -25.50 -12.87
CA GLY A 217 3.75 -25.47 -14.25
C GLY A 217 3.56 -24.11 -14.94
N ASN A 218 2.49 -23.40 -14.60
CA ASN A 218 2.17 -22.06 -15.07
C ASN A 218 2.85 -20.94 -14.26
N ASP A 219 3.63 -21.28 -13.23
CA ASP A 219 4.28 -20.36 -12.29
C ASP A 219 3.29 -19.43 -11.56
N CYS A 220 2.14 -20.00 -11.17
CA CYS A 220 1.08 -19.35 -10.41
C CYS A 220 1.02 -19.86 -8.98
N PRO A 221 0.46 -19.08 -8.03
CA PRO A 221 0.08 -19.62 -6.73
C PRO A 221 -0.86 -20.83 -6.91
N PRO A 222 -0.74 -21.88 -6.08
CA PRO A 222 -1.61 -23.05 -6.16
C PRO A 222 -3.05 -22.68 -5.81
N SER A 223 -4.02 -23.10 -6.63
CA SER A 223 -5.44 -22.83 -6.42
C SER A 223 -5.92 -23.31 -5.03
N SER A 224 -5.37 -24.40 -4.51
CA SER A 224 -5.70 -24.90 -3.15
C SER A 224 -5.33 -23.92 -2.02
N LEU A 225 -4.43 -22.98 -2.27
CA LEU A 225 -3.97 -21.97 -1.32
C LEU A 225 -4.65 -20.61 -1.51
N MET A 226 -5.57 -20.51 -2.47
CA MET A 226 -6.24 -19.28 -2.85
C MET A 226 -7.72 -19.33 -2.50
N PHE A 227 -8.29 -18.19 -2.10
CA PHE A 227 -9.73 -18.02 -1.90
C PHE A 227 -10.41 -17.60 -3.21
N ASP A 228 -9.75 -16.73 -3.97
CA ASP A 228 -10.08 -16.35 -5.34
C ASP A 228 -8.78 -16.20 -6.13
N GLU A 229 -8.83 -15.75 -7.39
CA GLU A 229 -7.63 -15.62 -8.24
C GLU A 229 -6.55 -14.67 -7.69
N THR A 230 -6.86 -13.81 -6.72
CA THR A 230 -5.97 -12.77 -6.17
C THR A 230 -5.61 -12.99 -4.70
N HIS A 231 -6.55 -13.43 -3.87
CA HIS A 231 -6.42 -13.43 -2.42
C HIS A 231 -6.11 -14.84 -1.89
N PRO A 232 -5.02 -15.02 -1.11
CA PRO A 232 -4.76 -16.27 -0.41
C PRO A 232 -5.88 -16.63 0.56
N ASN A 233 -6.14 -17.91 0.74
CA ASN A 233 -6.96 -18.41 1.84
C ASN A 233 -6.12 -18.55 3.11
N ALA A 234 -6.69 -19.12 4.19
CA ALA A 234 -5.98 -19.29 5.45
C ALA A 234 -4.67 -20.11 5.32
N ASN A 235 -4.67 -21.15 4.49
CA ASN A 235 -3.47 -21.97 4.26
C ASN A 235 -2.41 -21.21 3.45
N GLY A 236 -2.84 -20.42 2.45
CA GLY A 236 -1.95 -19.52 1.72
C GLY A 236 -1.30 -18.47 2.62
N TYR A 237 -2.07 -17.81 3.50
CA TYR A 237 -1.51 -16.87 4.48
C TYR A 237 -0.60 -17.56 5.51
N ALA A 238 -0.80 -18.84 5.80
CA ALA A 238 0.13 -19.59 6.64
C ALA A 238 1.50 -19.78 5.96
N VAL A 239 1.56 -19.91 4.63
CA VAL A 239 2.82 -19.89 3.87
C VAL A 239 3.51 -18.53 4.02
N TRP A 240 2.77 -17.43 3.87
CA TRP A 240 3.29 -16.07 4.05
C TRP A 240 3.88 -15.87 5.44
N ALA A 241 3.14 -16.24 6.48
CA ALA A 241 3.57 -16.11 7.86
C ALA A 241 4.85 -16.89 8.15
N ARG A 242 4.97 -18.13 7.63
CA ARG A 242 6.20 -18.94 7.80
C ARG A 242 7.39 -18.32 7.09
N ALA A 243 7.22 -17.86 5.85
CA ALA A 243 8.29 -17.24 5.07
C ALA A 243 8.78 -15.94 5.72
N LEU A 244 7.87 -15.08 6.16
CA LEU A 244 8.21 -13.83 6.86
C LEU A 244 8.90 -14.10 8.20
N LYS A 245 8.38 -15.03 9.00
CA LYS A 245 8.99 -15.41 10.27
C LYS A 245 10.43 -15.86 10.06
N LYS A 246 10.65 -16.79 9.11
CA LYS A 246 11.99 -17.28 8.77
C LYS A 246 12.91 -16.14 8.35
N PHE A 247 12.45 -15.23 7.50
CA PHE A 247 13.25 -14.09 7.03
C PHE A 247 13.63 -13.09 8.13
N ILE A 248 12.82 -12.99 9.19
CA ILE A 248 13.11 -12.10 10.33
C ILE A 248 14.05 -12.76 11.35
N GLU A 249 13.98 -14.09 11.48
CA GLU A 249 14.72 -14.84 12.50
C GLU A 249 16.11 -15.32 12.05
N ASP A 250 16.29 -15.59 10.75
CA ASP A 250 17.53 -16.06 10.12
C ASP A 250 18.39 -14.89 9.60
#